data_AF-A0A7W1PV35-F1
#
_entry.id   AF-A0A7W1PV35-F1
#
_cell.length_a   1.000
_cell.length_b   1.000
_cell.length_c   1.000
_cell.angle_alpha   90.00
_cell.angle_beta   90.00
_cell.angle_gamma   90.00
#
_symmetry.space_group_name_H-M   'P 1'
#
loop_
_entity.id
_entity.type
_entity.pdbx_description
1 polymer ?
#
loop_
_entity_poly.entity_id
_entity_poly.type
_entity_poly.pdbx_seq_one_letter_code
_entity_poly.pdbx_strand_id
1 'polypeptide(L)'
;IHTHEIRHIVSWPFNEVASIRGTANIRQDRFVTLATDFQRLQVPTSFNYWAGAKVEYVFDNVLPLGLNLMRGARYKIFAEYYRSLPIQQVEGMGIPETINMYILGADFRHYTKIHRDFIWANRFAASTSLGSHKLIYYMGGVDQWLLPDFNDRTRVDQSQNYIFQTLATPMRGFTQNARNGNSFAVINSELRMPIFRYLVNQPIRSDFINNFQIIGFGDIGTAWTGLHPYSEDNTLNTEIIDSNPFVITLKNLREPIIGGYGFGLRSRIWGYFIRADWAWGVEDTVIQPRVFYLSLSLDF
;
A
#
# COMPACT_ATOMS: atom_id res chain seq x y z
N ILE A 1 -20.14 -1.97 8.21
CA ILE A 1 -19.96 -0.49 8.15
C ILE A 1 -20.42 -0.04 6.78
N HIS A 2 -21.21 1.03 6.70
CA HIS A 2 -21.56 1.66 5.43
C HIS A 2 -20.92 3.04 5.36
N THR A 3 -20.19 3.32 4.29
CA THR A 3 -19.46 4.57 4.11
C THR A 3 -20.06 5.36 2.97
N HIS A 4 -20.37 6.63 3.23
CA HIS A 4 -20.81 7.60 2.24
C HIS A 4 -19.76 8.71 2.17
N GLU A 5 -19.31 9.07 0.97
CA GLU A 5 -18.27 10.08 0.77
C GLU A 5 -18.66 11.03 -0.36
N ILE A 6 -18.45 12.33 -0.13
CA ILE A 6 -18.50 13.36 -1.15
C ILE A 6 -17.10 13.94 -1.28
N ARG A 7 -16.58 14.00 -2.51
CA ARG A 7 -15.28 14.59 -2.82
C ARG A 7 -15.42 15.64 -3.90
N HIS A 8 -14.71 16.76 -3.72
CA HIS A 8 -14.56 17.79 -4.73
C HIS A 8 -13.07 17.95 -5.05
N ILE A 9 -12.70 17.83 -6.32
CA ILE A 9 -11.31 17.86 -6.79
C ILE A 9 -11.15 19.06 -7.73
N VAL A 10 -10.17 19.90 -7.44
CA VAL A 10 -9.74 21.01 -8.29
C VAL A 10 -8.33 20.72 -8.78
N SER A 11 -8.11 20.84 -10.07
CA SER A 11 -6.80 20.64 -10.70
C SER A 11 -6.34 21.92 -11.37
N TRP A 12 -5.14 22.37 -11.02
CA TRP A 12 -4.46 23.49 -11.66
C TRP A 12 -3.26 22.96 -12.45
N PRO A 13 -3.37 22.83 -13.79
CA PRO A 13 -2.24 22.44 -14.64
C PRO A 13 -1.25 23.61 -14.79
N PHE A 14 0.04 23.34 -14.60
CA PHE A 14 1.10 24.31 -14.92
C PHE A 14 1.56 24.17 -16.38
N ASN A 15 1.60 22.93 -16.87
CA ASN A 15 1.92 22.55 -18.24
C ASN A 15 1.27 21.19 -18.57
N GLU A 16 1.61 20.61 -19.71
CA GLU A 16 1.03 19.36 -20.21
C GLU A 16 1.36 18.13 -19.35
N VAL A 17 2.43 18.20 -18.54
CA VAL A 17 2.94 17.07 -17.75
C VAL A 17 2.90 17.31 -16.24
N ALA A 18 2.60 18.53 -15.77
CA ALA A 18 2.66 18.89 -14.35
C ALA A 18 1.41 19.65 -13.90
N SER A 19 0.86 19.22 -12.76
CA SER A 19 -0.31 19.87 -12.14
C SER A 19 -0.23 19.82 -10.62
N ILE A 20 -0.83 20.80 -9.96
CA ILE A 20 -1.19 20.72 -8.55
C ILE A 20 -2.69 20.46 -8.44
N ARG A 21 -3.08 19.59 -7.51
CA ARG A 21 -4.48 19.22 -7.30
C ARG A 21 -4.84 19.37 -5.83
N GLY A 22 -5.97 20.00 -5.58
CA GLY A 22 -6.59 20.10 -4.27
C GLY A 22 -7.84 19.23 -4.23
N THR A 23 -8.00 18.43 -3.18
CA THR A 23 -9.23 17.66 -2.92
C THR A 23 -9.76 18.04 -1.56
N ALA A 24 -11.06 18.33 -1.48
CA ALA A 24 -11.77 18.42 -0.21
C ALA A 24 -12.78 17.26 -0.15
N ASN A 25 -12.89 16.60 0.99
CA ASN A 25 -13.82 15.50 1.17
C ASN A 25 -14.56 15.55 2.51
N ILE A 26 -15.80 15.07 2.48
CA ILE A 26 -16.61 14.81 3.67
C ILE A 26 -17.06 13.36 3.58
N ARG A 27 -16.85 12.62 4.67
CA ARG A 27 -17.15 11.19 4.77
C ARG A 27 -18.02 10.94 6.00
N GLN A 28 -19.03 10.09 5.84
CA GLN A 28 -19.87 9.56 6.91
C GLN A 28 -19.72 8.05 6.97
N ASP A 29 -19.34 7.53 8.14
CA ASP A 29 -19.30 6.10 8.43
C ASP A 29 -20.46 5.73 9.35
N ARG A 30 -21.35 4.85 8.86
CA ARG A 30 -22.46 4.27 9.62
C ARG A 30 -22.05 2.90 10.16
N PHE A 31 -22.01 2.78 11.48
CA PHE A 31 -21.75 1.54 12.18
C PHE A 31 -23.07 0.90 12.58
N VAL A 32 -23.36 -0.25 11.97
CA VAL A 32 -24.54 -1.07 12.28
C VAL A 32 -24.02 -2.35 12.92
N THR A 33 -24.33 -2.55 14.20
CA THR A 33 -23.97 -3.77 14.92
C THR A 33 -24.93 -4.89 14.51
N LEU A 34 -24.38 -6.07 14.17
CA LEU A 34 -25.21 -7.22 13.81
C LEU A 34 -25.93 -7.74 15.06
N ALA A 35 -27.26 -7.82 15.00
CA ALA A 35 -28.13 -8.31 16.07
C ALA A 35 -28.02 -9.84 16.21
N THR A 36 -26.89 -10.29 16.76
CA THR A 36 -26.59 -11.71 17.04
C THR A 36 -27.18 -12.20 18.36
N ASP A 37 -27.45 -11.27 19.28
CA ASP A 37 -28.07 -11.51 20.57
C ASP A 37 -28.89 -10.28 21.00
N PHE A 38 -29.64 -10.41 22.10
CA PHE A 38 -30.50 -9.34 22.62
C PHE A 38 -29.71 -8.10 23.07
N GLN A 39 -28.49 -8.26 23.58
CA GLN A 39 -27.65 -7.13 24.01
C GLN A 39 -27.15 -6.33 22.80
N ARG A 40 -26.71 -7.00 21.74
CA ARG A 40 -26.28 -6.36 20.48
C ARG A 40 -27.43 -5.76 19.69
N LEU A 41 -28.64 -6.30 19.80
CA LEU A 41 -29.84 -5.68 19.22
C LEU A 41 -30.14 -4.32 19.85
N GLN A 42 -29.80 -4.11 21.13
CA GLN A 42 -30.01 -2.86 21.84
C GLN A 42 -28.92 -1.80 21.54
N VAL A 43 -27.82 -2.17 20.89
CA VAL A 43 -26.76 -1.22 20.54
C VAL A 43 -27.26 -0.32 19.39
N PRO A 44 -27.42 1.00 19.61
CA PRO A 44 -27.89 1.90 18.57
C PRO A 44 -26.87 2.02 17.44
N THR A 45 -27.36 2.36 16.25
CA THR A 45 -26.49 2.70 15.12
C THR A 45 -25.71 3.98 15.44
N SER A 46 -24.39 3.96 15.29
CA SER A 46 -23.55 5.14 15.45
C SER A 46 -23.06 5.68 14.11
N PHE A 47 -22.82 7.00 14.07
CA PHE A 47 -22.39 7.71 12.89
C PHE A 47 -21.11 8.50 13.21
N ASN A 48 -20.06 8.27 12.42
CA ASN A 48 -18.83 9.04 12.51
C ASN A 48 -18.70 9.91 11.26
N TYR A 49 -18.41 11.18 11.46
CA TYR A 49 -18.23 12.14 10.38
C TYR A 49 -16.78 12.57 10.32
N TRP A 50 -16.28 12.71 9.10
CA TRP A 50 -14.91 13.06 8.80
C TRP A 50 -14.90 14.19 7.77
N ALA A 51 -14.06 15.17 7.99
CA ALA A 51 -13.66 16.13 6.98
C ALA A 51 -12.19 15.87 6.63
N GLY A 52 -11.86 15.98 5.35
CA GLY A 52 -10.49 15.87 4.89
C GLY A 52 -10.16 16.86 3.79
N ALA A 53 -8.87 17.13 3.68
CA ALA A 53 -8.28 17.94 2.64
C ALA A 53 -6.99 17.27 2.17
N LYS A 54 -6.75 17.32 0.86
CA LYS A 54 -5.55 16.77 0.24
C LYS A 54 -4.99 17.75 -0.78
N VAL A 55 -3.68 17.90 -0.77
CA VAL A 55 -2.94 18.60 -1.80
C VAL A 55 -1.93 17.62 -2.40
N GLU A 56 -1.90 17.53 -3.73
CA GLU A 56 -0.94 16.69 -4.43
C GLU A 56 -0.31 17.44 -5.61
N TYR A 57 1.00 17.31 -5.73
CA TYR A 57 1.74 17.69 -6.93
C TYR A 57 1.95 16.42 -7.77
N VAL A 58 1.57 16.48 -9.05
CA VAL A 58 1.64 15.35 -9.98
C VAL A 58 2.47 15.77 -11.19
N PHE A 59 3.48 14.96 -11.51
CA PHE A 59 4.24 15.04 -12.74
C PHE A 59 4.13 13.72 -13.50
N ASP A 60 3.84 13.78 -14.80
CA ASP A 60 3.67 12.62 -15.67
C ASP A 60 4.14 12.91 -17.08
N ASN A 61 5.35 12.47 -17.44
CA ASN A 61 5.88 12.55 -18.81
C ASN A 61 6.02 11.16 -19.45
N VAL A 62 5.25 10.18 -18.96
CA VAL A 62 5.35 8.80 -19.41
C VAL A 62 4.70 8.61 -20.79
N LEU A 63 5.44 7.97 -21.69
CA LEU A 63 4.99 7.59 -23.02
C LEU A 63 4.74 6.07 -23.08
N PRO A 64 3.58 5.62 -23.57
CA PRO A 64 3.29 4.20 -23.70
C PRO A 64 4.08 3.60 -24.88
N LEU A 65 4.70 2.45 -24.65
CA LEU A 65 5.25 1.58 -25.69
C LEU A 65 4.29 0.42 -25.98
N GLY A 66 3.55 -0.04 -24.97
CA GLY A 66 2.56 -1.11 -25.05
C GLY A 66 1.81 -1.25 -23.72
N LEU A 67 0.98 -2.29 -23.58
CA LEU A 67 0.30 -2.55 -22.31
C LEU A 67 1.32 -2.89 -21.22
N ASN A 68 1.28 -2.17 -20.08
CA ASN A 68 2.28 -2.27 -19.00
C ASN A 68 3.75 -1.98 -19.42
N LEU A 69 3.98 -1.40 -20.60
CA LEU A 69 5.29 -1.02 -21.11
C LEU A 69 5.33 0.48 -21.38
N MET A 70 6.18 1.17 -20.65
CA MET A 70 6.21 2.64 -20.58
C MET A 70 7.65 3.13 -20.69
N ARG A 71 7.85 4.40 -21.06
CA ARG A 71 9.14 5.11 -21.00
C ARG A 71 8.93 6.51 -20.45
N GLY A 72 9.79 6.96 -19.54
CA GLY A 72 9.72 8.28 -18.91
C GLY A 72 9.64 8.18 -17.39
N ALA A 73 9.16 9.24 -16.76
CA ALA A 73 9.01 9.37 -15.33
C ALA A 73 7.61 9.85 -14.97
N ARG A 74 7.07 9.29 -13.88
CA ARG A 74 5.86 9.77 -13.24
C ARG A 74 6.12 9.84 -11.76
N TYR A 75 5.76 10.95 -11.13
CA TYR A 75 5.84 11.04 -9.69
C TYR A 75 4.72 11.88 -9.11
N LYS A 76 4.43 11.62 -7.85
CA LYS A 76 3.38 12.27 -7.09
C LYS A 76 3.89 12.49 -5.68
N ILE A 77 3.74 13.72 -5.17
CA ILE A 77 3.99 14.07 -3.78
C ILE A 77 2.67 14.59 -3.23
N PHE A 78 2.26 14.11 -2.06
CA PHE A 78 0.96 14.46 -1.51
C PHE A 78 1.01 14.65 0.00
N ALA A 79 0.11 15.52 0.46
CA ALA A 79 -0.19 15.74 1.86
C ALA A 79 -1.71 15.65 2.05
N GLU A 80 -2.16 14.85 3.00
CA GLU A 80 -3.57 14.71 3.38
C GLU A 80 -3.74 15.07 4.85
N TYR A 81 -4.87 15.68 5.15
CA TYR A 81 -5.30 15.99 6.50
C TYR A 81 -6.72 15.49 6.69
N TYR A 82 -6.97 14.76 7.76
CA TYR A 82 -8.29 14.28 8.16
C TYR A 82 -8.58 14.70 9.58
N ARG A 83 -9.83 15.04 9.84
CA ARG A 83 -10.33 15.38 11.16
C ARG A 83 -11.71 14.77 11.36
N SER A 84 -11.94 14.17 12.53
CA SER A 84 -13.29 13.77 12.92
C SER A 84 -14.12 15.01 13.28
N LEU A 85 -15.32 15.09 12.73
CA LEU A 85 -16.30 16.12 13.04
C LEU A 85 -17.15 15.64 14.24
N PRO A 86 -17.08 16.33 15.38
CA PRO A 86 -17.91 15.97 16.53
C PRO A 86 -19.37 16.26 16.18
N ILE A 87 -20.23 15.24 16.23
CA ILE A 87 -21.68 15.43 16.14
C ILE A 87 -22.29 15.06 17.50
N GLN A 88 -22.68 16.12 18.21
CA GLN A 88 -23.45 16.18 19.46
C GLN A 88 -22.94 15.37 20.67
N GLN A 89 -22.54 16.14 21.68
CA GLN A 89 -22.33 15.71 23.06
C GLN A 89 -23.60 15.07 23.63
N VAL A 90 -23.43 13.93 24.31
CA VAL A 90 -24.25 13.64 25.49
C VAL A 90 -23.61 14.42 26.64
N GLU A 91 -24.35 15.32 27.27
CA GLU A 91 -23.86 16.10 28.43
C GLU A 91 -23.27 15.17 29.50
N GLY A 92 -22.06 15.46 29.97
CA GLY A 92 -21.42 14.77 31.11
C GLY A 92 -20.21 13.89 30.79
N MET A 93 -19.85 13.66 29.53
CA MET A 93 -18.57 13.02 29.17
C MET A 93 -17.55 14.07 28.73
N GLY A 94 -16.33 13.98 29.29
CA GLY A 94 -15.23 14.90 29.05
C GLY A 94 -14.94 15.16 27.56
N ILE A 95 -14.34 16.32 27.30
CA ILE A 95 -14.00 16.86 25.97
C ILE A 95 -13.67 15.72 24.97
N PRO A 96 -14.41 15.56 23.85
CA PRO A 96 -14.04 14.56 22.85
C PRO A 96 -12.67 14.93 22.29
N GLU A 97 -11.71 14.02 22.42
CA GLU A 97 -10.39 14.20 21.81
C GLU A 97 -10.59 14.53 20.32
N THR A 98 -10.00 15.64 19.88
CA THR A 98 -10.05 15.98 18.45
C THR A 98 -9.15 14.99 17.72
N ILE A 99 -9.79 14.00 17.11
CA ILE A 99 -9.12 13.03 16.25
C ILE A 99 -8.64 13.75 15.00
N ASN A 100 -7.31 13.82 14.83
CA ASN A 100 -6.69 14.36 13.64
C ASN A 100 -5.61 13.42 13.12
N MET A 101 -5.43 13.44 11.81
CA MET A 101 -4.46 12.62 11.11
C MET A 101 -3.89 13.40 9.94
N TYR A 102 -2.58 13.43 9.86
CA TYR A 102 -1.81 13.97 8.74
C TYR A 102 -1.13 12.80 8.03
N ILE A 103 -1.19 12.79 6.71
CA ILE A 103 -0.49 11.80 5.88
C ILE A 103 0.40 12.55 4.91
N LEU A 104 1.68 12.26 4.91
CA LEU A 104 2.63 12.76 3.94
C LEU A 104 3.14 11.57 3.13
N GLY A 105 3.24 11.72 1.82
CA GLY A 105 3.75 10.63 1.01
C GLY A 105 4.25 11.06 -0.36
N ALA A 106 5.04 10.18 -0.96
CA ALA A 106 5.54 10.34 -2.30
C ALA A 106 5.63 8.98 -3.01
N ASP A 107 5.38 8.99 -4.31
CA ASP A 107 5.51 7.85 -5.21
C ASP A 107 6.24 8.34 -6.46
N PHE A 108 7.40 7.75 -6.75
CA PHE A 108 8.25 8.06 -7.89
C PHE A 108 8.43 6.81 -8.74
N ARG A 109 8.21 6.93 -10.05
CA ARG A 109 8.36 5.85 -11.01
C ARG A 109 9.20 6.32 -12.18
N HIS A 110 10.17 5.50 -12.57
CA HIS A 110 11.01 5.76 -13.73
C HIS A 110 11.11 4.52 -14.60
N TYR A 111 10.91 4.70 -15.89
CA TYR A 111 10.91 3.66 -16.90
C TYR A 111 11.97 3.95 -17.95
N THR A 112 13.03 3.18 -17.92
CA THR A 112 14.14 3.28 -18.87
C THR A 112 13.96 2.22 -19.94
N LYS A 113 13.83 2.66 -21.20
CA LYS A 113 13.87 1.74 -22.34
C LYS A 113 15.30 1.26 -22.53
N ILE A 114 15.53 -0.04 -22.39
CA ILE A 114 16.83 -0.66 -22.63
C ILE A 114 17.02 -0.84 -24.14
N HIS A 115 16.13 -1.60 -24.77
CA HIS A 115 16.20 -1.89 -26.20
C HIS A 115 14.82 -2.28 -26.73
N ARG A 116 14.42 -1.72 -27.88
CA ARG A 116 13.10 -1.95 -28.48
C ARG A 116 11.95 -1.72 -27.48
N ASP A 117 11.28 -2.78 -27.05
CA ASP A 117 10.19 -2.75 -26.06
C ASP A 117 10.60 -3.33 -24.69
N PHE A 118 11.86 -3.76 -24.54
CA PHE A 118 12.40 -4.19 -23.26
C PHE A 118 12.70 -2.97 -22.38
N ILE A 119 12.13 -2.98 -21.17
CA ILE A 119 12.23 -1.85 -20.24
C ILE A 119 12.74 -2.28 -18.87
N TRP A 120 13.40 -1.34 -18.21
CA TRP A 120 13.72 -1.38 -16.79
C TRP A 120 12.83 -0.38 -16.07
N ALA A 121 11.94 -0.89 -15.22
CA ALA A 121 10.99 -0.10 -14.46
C ALA A 121 11.43 -0.06 -12.99
N ASN A 122 11.48 1.13 -12.42
CA ASN A 122 11.81 1.33 -11.02
C ASN A 122 10.73 2.17 -10.35
N ARG A 123 10.39 1.82 -9.12
CA ARG A 123 9.47 2.57 -8.27
C ARG A 123 10.08 2.78 -6.90
N PHE A 124 9.90 3.97 -6.37
CA PHE A 124 10.13 4.30 -4.97
C PHE A 124 8.83 4.88 -4.39
N ALA A 125 8.34 4.34 -3.30
CA ALA A 125 7.19 4.87 -2.59
C ALA A 125 7.48 4.94 -1.10
N ALA A 126 7.11 6.06 -0.49
CA ALA A 126 7.23 6.26 0.95
C ALA A 126 6.06 7.09 1.47
N SER A 127 5.61 6.80 2.68
CA SER A 127 4.58 7.58 3.34
C SER A 127 4.71 7.49 4.85
N THR A 128 4.27 8.54 5.55
CA THR A 128 4.23 8.59 7.01
C THR A 128 2.92 9.22 7.45
N SER A 129 2.35 8.67 8.53
CA SER A 129 1.14 9.16 9.17
C SER A 129 1.46 9.71 10.56
N LEU A 130 1.01 10.94 10.80
CA LEU A 130 1.24 11.72 12.01
C LEU A 130 -0.11 12.22 12.57
N GLY A 131 -0.14 12.72 13.81
CA GLY A 131 -1.36 13.22 14.46
C GLY A 131 -1.71 12.44 15.73
N SER A 132 -2.86 12.77 16.34
CA SER A 132 -3.36 12.05 17.51
C SER A 132 -3.77 10.62 17.18
N HIS A 133 -4.16 10.38 15.92
CA HIS A 133 -4.52 9.09 15.38
C HIS A 133 -3.84 8.87 14.04
N LYS A 134 -3.62 7.60 13.68
CA LYS A 134 -2.73 7.25 12.57
C LYS A 134 -3.38 6.30 11.57
N LEU A 135 -2.85 6.30 10.36
CA LEU A 135 -3.07 5.30 9.33
C LEU A 135 -1.99 4.22 9.49
N ILE A 136 -2.39 2.96 9.60
CA ILE A 136 -1.45 1.85 9.56
C ILE A 136 -1.18 1.41 8.12
N TYR A 137 0.10 1.16 7.83
CA TYR A 137 0.56 0.57 6.59
C TYR A 137 0.91 -0.89 6.82
N TYR A 138 0.19 -1.80 6.16
CA TYR A 138 0.52 -3.22 6.13
C TYR A 138 1.36 -3.53 4.90
N MET A 139 2.63 -3.85 5.11
CA MET A 139 3.55 -4.19 4.04
C MET A 139 3.56 -5.69 3.76
N GLY A 140 3.60 -6.04 2.49
CA GLY A 140 3.66 -7.42 2.02
C GLY A 140 2.60 -7.74 0.96
N GLY A 141 2.94 -8.66 0.07
CA GLY A 141 2.08 -9.07 -1.03
C GLY A 141 2.06 -8.07 -2.20
N VAL A 142 1.00 -8.14 -3.01
CA VAL A 142 0.82 -7.32 -4.22
C VAL A 142 -0.57 -6.69 -4.25
N ASP A 143 -0.71 -5.62 -5.02
CA ASP A 143 -2.02 -5.00 -5.26
C ASP A 143 -2.94 -5.95 -6.03
N GLN A 144 -4.22 -5.93 -5.66
CA GLN A 144 -5.27 -6.75 -6.28
C GLN A 144 -4.93 -8.25 -6.32
N TRP A 145 -4.27 -8.75 -5.27
CA TRP A 145 -3.98 -10.17 -5.09
C TRP A 145 -5.30 -10.96 -4.93
N LEU A 146 -5.52 -11.97 -5.77
CA LEU A 146 -6.76 -12.74 -5.78
C LEU A 146 -6.92 -13.69 -4.59
N LEU A 147 -5.79 -14.15 -4.03
CA LEU A 147 -5.76 -15.09 -2.91
C LEU A 147 -4.84 -14.52 -1.82
N PRO A 148 -5.21 -13.38 -1.19
CA PRO A 148 -4.36 -12.76 -0.21
C PRO A 148 -4.28 -13.62 1.05
N ASP A 149 -3.06 -13.79 1.54
CA ASP A 149 -2.77 -14.38 2.84
C ASP A 149 -2.22 -13.29 3.77
N PHE A 150 -2.62 -13.32 5.04
CA PHE A 150 -2.32 -12.29 6.03
C PHE A 150 -1.58 -12.92 7.21
N ASN A 151 -0.46 -12.32 7.61
CA ASN A 151 0.33 -12.79 8.73
C ASN A 151 -0.16 -12.20 10.04
N ASP A 152 -0.86 -13.01 10.85
CA ASP A 152 -1.33 -12.59 12.18
C ASP A 152 -0.24 -12.61 13.28
N ARG A 153 0.96 -13.13 12.98
CA ARG A 153 2.06 -13.19 13.96
C ARG A 153 2.73 -11.83 14.15
N THR A 154 2.75 -10.99 13.12
CA THR A 154 3.28 -9.62 13.23
C THR A 154 2.25 -8.75 13.93
N ARG A 155 2.46 -8.49 15.21
CA ARG A 155 1.53 -7.69 16.02
C ARG A 155 1.51 -6.24 15.55
N VAL A 156 0.35 -5.61 15.69
CA VAL A 156 0.16 -4.18 15.48
C VAL A 156 0.32 -3.46 16.80
N ASP A 157 1.02 -2.32 16.80
CA ASP A 157 1.11 -1.46 17.97
C ASP A 157 -0.23 -0.78 18.27
N GLN A 158 -0.92 -1.26 19.30
CA GLN A 158 -2.21 -0.71 19.72
C GLN A 158 -2.08 0.66 20.39
N SER A 159 -0.88 1.08 20.82
CA SER A 159 -0.67 2.38 21.46
C SER A 159 -0.69 3.56 20.47
N GLN A 160 -0.59 3.28 19.17
CA GLN A 160 -0.50 4.31 18.11
C GLN A 160 -1.86 4.85 17.66
N ASN A 161 -2.97 4.36 18.23
CA ASN A 161 -4.34 4.79 17.92
C ASN A 161 -4.63 4.75 16.40
N TYR A 162 -4.41 3.60 15.77
CA TYR A 162 -4.69 3.42 14.35
C TYR A 162 -6.20 3.41 14.07
N ILE A 163 -6.67 4.30 13.20
CA ILE A 163 -8.10 4.38 12.81
C ILE A 163 -8.32 3.82 11.41
N PHE A 164 -7.37 4.09 10.50
CA PHE A 164 -7.44 3.62 9.12
C PHE A 164 -6.30 2.65 8.86
N GLN A 165 -6.48 1.82 7.84
CA GLN A 165 -5.48 0.87 7.37
C GLN A 165 -5.36 0.92 5.85
N THR A 166 -4.14 0.72 5.35
CA THR A 166 -3.85 0.59 3.93
C THR A 166 -2.74 -0.43 3.71
N LEU A 167 -2.65 -0.95 2.49
CA LEU A 167 -1.55 -1.79 2.06
C LEU A 167 -0.36 -0.94 1.59
N ALA A 168 0.86 -1.37 1.92
CA ALA A 168 2.12 -0.86 1.43
C ALA A 168 2.75 -1.90 0.49
N THR A 169 2.38 -1.78 -0.79
CA THR A 169 2.62 -2.76 -1.85
C THR A 169 3.34 -2.13 -3.05
N PRO A 170 3.97 -2.94 -3.91
CA PRO A 170 4.22 -4.37 -3.73
C PRO A 170 5.47 -4.64 -2.88
N MET A 171 5.41 -5.71 -2.09
CA MET A 171 6.56 -6.32 -1.42
C MET A 171 6.43 -7.83 -1.55
N ARG A 172 6.91 -8.36 -2.68
CA ARG A 172 6.77 -9.76 -3.05
C ARG A 172 7.74 -10.64 -2.24
N GLY A 173 7.36 -11.89 -2.03
CA GLY A 173 8.09 -12.84 -1.19
C GLY A 173 7.53 -12.96 0.23
N PHE A 174 6.53 -12.14 0.56
CA PHE A 174 5.88 -12.08 1.86
C PHE A 174 4.35 -12.05 1.73
N THR A 175 3.67 -12.62 2.72
CA THR A 175 2.23 -12.43 2.92
C THR A 175 1.95 -11.00 3.39
N GLN A 176 0.70 -10.56 3.37
CA GLN A 176 0.35 -9.25 3.91
C GLN A 176 0.70 -9.18 5.40
N ASN A 177 1.05 -7.99 5.89
CA ASN A 177 1.49 -7.76 7.28
C ASN A 177 2.79 -8.50 7.67
N ALA A 178 3.74 -8.62 6.74
CA ALA A 178 5.10 -9.01 7.10
C ALA A 178 5.85 -7.92 7.87
N ARG A 179 5.54 -6.65 7.56
CA ARG A 179 5.93 -5.48 8.35
C ARG A 179 4.73 -4.55 8.47
N ASN A 180 4.63 -3.82 9.58
CA ASN A 180 3.59 -2.81 9.75
C ASN A 180 4.09 -1.61 10.53
N GLY A 181 3.36 -0.50 10.41
CA GLY A 181 3.63 0.70 11.17
C GLY A 181 2.92 1.93 10.62
N ASN A 182 3.16 3.10 11.23
CA ASN A 182 2.62 4.37 10.75
C ASN A 182 3.45 4.99 9.61
N SER A 183 4.60 4.40 9.28
CA SER A 183 5.47 4.84 8.19
C SER A 183 5.94 3.66 7.37
N PHE A 184 6.16 3.87 6.07
CA PHE A 184 6.76 2.86 5.20
C PHE A 184 7.62 3.48 4.10
N ALA A 185 8.54 2.68 3.59
CA ALA A 185 9.31 2.97 2.38
C ALA A 185 9.54 1.66 1.62
N VAL A 186 9.41 1.72 0.29
CA VAL A 186 9.61 0.57 -0.60
C VAL A 186 10.27 1.03 -1.90
N ILE A 187 11.20 0.20 -2.39
CA ILE A 187 11.81 0.29 -3.71
C ILE A 187 11.49 -1.01 -4.44
N ASN A 188 11.02 -0.88 -5.68
CA ASN A 188 10.79 -2.00 -6.58
C ASN A 188 11.57 -1.79 -7.87
N SER A 189 12.21 -2.84 -8.35
CA SER A 189 12.93 -2.84 -9.62
C SER A 189 12.44 -4.03 -10.45
N GLU A 190 12.04 -3.78 -11.70
CA GLU A 190 11.52 -4.79 -12.61
C GLU A 190 12.16 -4.67 -14.00
N LEU A 191 12.69 -5.78 -14.50
CA LEU A 191 13.05 -5.95 -15.91
C LEU A 191 11.85 -6.58 -16.62
N ARG A 192 11.20 -5.83 -17.53
CA ARG A 192 9.98 -6.28 -18.22
C ARG A 192 10.25 -6.59 -19.68
N MET A 193 10.36 -7.88 -20.03
CA MET A 193 10.70 -8.34 -21.38
C MET A 193 9.45 -8.85 -22.13
N PRO A 194 8.93 -8.10 -23.12
CA PRO A 194 7.83 -8.57 -23.97
C PRO A 194 8.35 -9.51 -25.07
N ILE A 195 8.52 -10.79 -24.75
CA ILE A 195 9.30 -11.73 -25.57
C ILE A 195 8.83 -11.81 -27.02
N PHE A 196 7.54 -12.03 -27.26
CA PHE A 196 7.06 -12.20 -28.63
C PHE A 196 7.12 -10.90 -29.43
N ARG A 197 6.81 -9.76 -28.80
CA ARG A 197 6.94 -8.44 -29.43
C ARG A 197 8.40 -8.04 -29.69
N TYR A 198 9.31 -8.55 -28.85
CA TYR A 198 10.74 -8.34 -28.99
C TYR A 198 11.31 -9.13 -30.19
N LEU A 199 10.89 -10.38 -30.35
CA LEU A 199 11.38 -11.29 -31.40
C LEU A 199 10.69 -11.10 -32.76
N VAL A 200 9.40 -10.74 -32.76
CA VAL A 200 8.58 -10.63 -33.97
C VAL A 200 8.45 -9.17 -34.40
N ASN A 201 8.89 -8.85 -35.62
CA ASN A 201 8.79 -7.50 -36.21
C ASN A 201 7.45 -7.25 -36.93
N GLN A 202 6.44 -8.07 -36.70
CA GLN A 202 5.15 -8.01 -37.40
C GLN A 202 3.99 -7.84 -36.42
N PRO A 203 2.85 -7.26 -36.84
CA PRO A 203 1.66 -7.15 -36.00
C PRO A 203 1.16 -8.51 -35.53
N ILE A 204 1.08 -8.71 -34.22
CA ILE A 204 0.57 -9.94 -33.60
C ILE A 204 -0.93 -9.76 -33.35
N ARG A 205 -1.77 -10.62 -33.96
CA ARG A 205 -3.24 -10.57 -33.79
C ARG A 205 -3.72 -11.08 -32.43
N SER A 206 -3.00 -12.02 -31.82
CA SER A 206 -3.36 -12.58 -30.52
C SER A 206 -3.01 -11.60 -29.39
N ASP A 207 -4.03 -11.15 -28.66
CA ASP A 207 -3.88 -10.22 -27.53
C ASP A 207 -3.01 -10.81 -26.40
N PHE A 208 -3.14 -12.12 -26.15
CA PHE A 208 -2.30 -12.83 -25.19
C PHE A 208 -0.83 -12.82 -25.59
N ILE A 209 -0.52 -13.19 -26.84
CA ILE A 209 0.87 -13.29 -27.32
C ILE A 209 1.49 -11.89 -27.42
N ASN A 210 0.72 -10.91 -27.89
CA ASN A 210 1.19 -9.53 -28.06
C ASN A 210 1.58 -8.86 -26.73
N ASN A 211 0.88 -9.20 -25.64
CA ASN A 211 1.12 -8.63 -24.32
C ASN A 211 1.88 -9.55 -23.36
N PHE A 212 2.33 -10.72 -23.82
CA PHE A 212 3.05 -11.65 -22.96
C PHE A 212 4.44 -11.11 -22.59
N GLN A 213 4.72 -11.06 -21.30
CA GLN A 213 5.95 -10.54 -20.73
C GLN A 213 6.54 -11.52 -19.72
N ILE A 214 7.85 -11.70 -19.78
CA ILE A 214 8.63 -12.26 -18.67
C ILE A 214 9.20 -11.11 -17.86
N ILE A 215 9.08 -11.21 -16.55
CA ILE A 215 9.54 -10.22 -15.60
C ILE A 215 10.59 -10.86 -14.70
N GLY A 216 11.71 -10.17 -14.49
CA GLY A 216 12.59 -10.39 -13.34
C GLY A 216 12.45 -9.19 -12.40
N PHE A 217 12.34 -9.42 -11.09
CA PHE A 217 12.12 -8.34 -10.15
C PHE A 217 12.89 -8.49 -8.83
N GLY A 218 13.13 -7.35 -8.20
CA GLY A 218 13.64 -7.22 -6.85
C GLY A 218 12.91 -6.10 -6.11
N ASP A 219 12.52 -6.38 -4.88
CA ASP A 219 11.80 -5.51 -3.97
C ASP A 219 12.63 -5.35 -2.70
N ILE A 220 12.67 -4.15 -2.12
CA ILE A 220 13.24 -3.91 -0.80
C ILE A 220 12.41 -2.87 -0.10
N GLY A 221 12.06 -3.11 1.16
CA GLY A 221 11.17 -2.23 1.88
C GLY A 221 11.15 -2.46 3.37
N THR A 222 10.56 -1.50 4.07
CA THR A 222 10.32 -1.56 5.50
C THR A 222 9.06 -0.77 5.84
N ALA A 223 8.32 -1.23 6.84
CA ALA A 223 7.28 -0.48 7.52
C ALA A 223 7.60 -0.47 9.02
N TRP A 224 7.42 0.67 9.67
CA TRP A 224 7.87 0.86 11.05
C TRP A 224 7.01 1.87 11.81
N THR A 225 7.14 1.80 13.13
CA THR A 225 6.63 2.80 14.07
C THR A 225 7.77 3.63 14.65
N GLY A 226 7.56 4.94 14.79
CA GLY A 226 8.54 5.88 15.33
C GLY A 226 9.28 6.69 14.26
N LEU A 227 10.39 7.34 14.66
CA LEU A 227 11.14 8.27 13.80
C LEU A 227 11.83 7.59 12.62
N HIS A 228 12.36 6.38 12.82
CA HIS A 228 13.07 5.62 11.78
C HIS A 228 12.92 4.10 12.03
N PRO A 229 13.23 3.24 11.04
CA PRO A 229 13.04 1.79 11.14
C PRO A 229 13.75 1.12 12.33
N TYR A 230 14.89 1.65 12.74
CA TYR A 230 15.67 1.13 13.88
C TYR A 230 15.32 1.78 15.24
N SER A 231 14.20 2.50 15.35
CA SER A 231 13.80 3.14 16.62
C SER A 231 13.44 2.08 17.67
N GLU A 232 13.70 2.36 18.94
CA GLU A 232 13.24 1.50 20.04
C GLU A 232 11.70 1.42 20.13
N ASP A 233 11.01 2.44 19.62
CA ASP A 233 9.54 2.47 19.51
C ASP A 233 8.99 1.46 18.51
N ASN A 234 9.85 0.85 17.68
CA ASN A 234 9.41 -0.07 16.66
C ASN A 234 9.02 -1.43 17.28
N THR A 235 7.71 -1.71 17.30
CA THR A 235 7.14 -2.92 17.91
C THR A 235 7.51 -4.21 17.20
N LEU A 236 8.08 -4.14 15.99
CA LEU A 236 8.69 -5.30 15.32
C LEU A 236 9.69 -6.05 16.20
N ASN A 237 10.36 -5.32 17.10
CA ASN A 237 11.38 -5.87 17.98
C ASN A 237 10.83 -6.37 19.32
N THR A 238 9.52 -6.29 19.58
CA THR A 238 8.95 -6.64 20.89
C THR A 238 7.90 -7.74 20.77
N GLU A 239 8.19 -8.90 21.34
CA GLU A 239 7.26 -10.01 21.50
C GLU A 239 6.91 -10.15 22.99
N ILE A 240 5.62 -10.05 23.32
CA ILE A 240 5.14 -10.22 24.69
C ILE A 240 4.52 -11.61 24.79
N ILE A 241 5.17 -12.50 25.53
CA ILE A 241 4.64 -13.80 25.90
C ILE A 241 4.00 -13.65 27.27
N ASP A 242 2.67 -13.68 27.32
CA ASP A 242 1.90 -13.67 28.54
C ASP A 242 1.60 -15.11 28.97
N SER A 243 2.31 -15.59 29.99
CA SER A 243 2.09 -16.90 30.60
C SER A 243 2.04 -16.72 32.11
N ASN A 244 0.83 -16.44 32.62
CA ASN A 244 0.55 -16.22 34.04
C ASN A 244 1.31 -17.23 34.92
N PRO A 245 2.16 -16.81 35.89
CA PRO A 245 2.29 -15.47 36.47
C PRO A 245 3.32 -14.54 35.82
N PHE A 246 3.92 -14.91 34.69
CA PHE A 246 5.00 -14.16 34.05
C PHE A 246 4.54 -13.47 32.76
N VAL A 247 4.85 -12.18 32.65
CA VAL A 247 4.82 -11.47 31.38
C VAL A 247 6.27 -11.34 30.91
N ILE A 248 6.63 -12.06 29.87
CA ILE A 248 7.98 -12.04 29.30
C ILE A 248 7.96 -11.15 28.06
N THR A 249 8.64 -10.01 28.14
CA THR A 249 8.86 -9.12 26.99
C THR A 249 10.19 -9.48 26.34
N LEU A 250 10.14 -10.24 25.24
CA LEU A 250 11.28 -10.55 24.41
C LEU A 250 11.56 -9.38 23.47
N LYS A 251 12.72 -8.73 23.65
CA LYS A 251 13.24 -7.78 22.67
C LYS A 251 14.07 -8.54 21.62
N ASN A 252 13.43 -8.95 20.53
CA ASN A 252 14.12 -9.58 19.41
C ASN A 252 14.67 -8.49 18.48
N LEU A 253 15.98 -8.48 18.24
CA LEU A 253 16.58 -7.60 17.23
C LEU A 253 16.35 -8.22 15.85
N ARG A 254 15.19 -7.94 15.25
CA ARG A 254 14.90 -8.33 13.86
C ARG A 254 15.31 -7.22 12.93
N GLU A 255 15.82 -7.58 11.75
CA GLU A 255 16.12 -6.61 10.70
C GLU A 255 14.79 -6.01 10.19
N PRO A 256 14.56 -4.69 10.38
CA PRO A 256 13.34 -4.05 9.90
C PRO A 256 13.21 -4.09 8.38
N ILE A 257 14.34 -4.06 7.66
CA ILE A 257 14.39 -4.09 6.20
C ILE A 257 14.23 -5.51 5.68
N ILE A 258 13.21 -5.71 4.84
CA ILE A 258 12.98 -6.98 4.16
C ILE A 258 13.20 -6.82 2.65
N GLY A 259 13.73 -7.87 2.04
CA GLY A 259 13.98 -7.93 0.60
C GLY A 259 13.16 -9.03 -0.04
N GLY A 260 12.81 -8.89 -1.31
CA GLY A 260 12.13 -9.91 -2.08
C GLY A 260 12.70 -9.96 -3.48
N TYR A 261 12.80 -11.14 -4.08
CA TYR A 261 13.17 -11.25 -5.49
C TYR A 261 12.44 -12.40 -6.14
N GLY A 262 12.37 -12.37 -7.47
CA GLY A 262 11.67 -13.41 -8.19
C GLY A 262 11.51 -13.14 -9.67
N PHE A 263 10.63 -13.92 -10.26
CA PHE A 263 10.25 -13.77 -11.65
C PHE A 263 8.74 -13.89 -11.81
N GLY A 264 8.23 -13.35 -12.91
CA GLY A 264 6.81 -13.36 -13.19
C GLY A 264 6.48 -13.48 -14.66
N LEU A 265 5.27 -13.94 -14.93
CA LEU A 265 4.66 -13.98 -16.25
C LEU A 265 3.46 -13.03 -16.24
N ARG A 266 3.38 -12.16 -17.25
CA ARG A 266 2.25 -11.24 -17.40
C ARG A 266 1.68 -11.34 -18.78
N SER A 267 0.36 -11.25 -18.89
CA SER A 267 -0.31 -11.10 -20.18
C SER A 267 -1.74 -10.61 -20.00
N ARG A 268 -2.41 -10.31 -21.10
CA ARG A 268 -3.82 -9.99 -21.14
C ARG A 268 -4.63 -11.22 -21.54
N ILE A 269 -5.58 -11.60 -20.69
CA ILE A 269 -6.49 -12.73 -20.89
C ILE A 269 -7.92 -12.21 -20.72
N TRP A 270 -8.77 -12.41 -21.74
CA TRP A 270 -10.17 -11.97 -21.75
C TRP A 270 -10.40 -10.50 -21.36
N GLY A 271 -9.46 -9.62 -21.71
CA GLY A 271 -9.53 -8.19 -21.37
C GLY A 271 -8.88 -7.81 -20.04
N TYR A 272 -8.58 -8.78 -19.17
CA TYR A 272 -7.92 -8.55 -17.89
C TYR A 272 -6.41 -8.71 -18.02
N PHE A 273 -5.64 -7.80 -17.44
CA PHE A 273 -4.20 -7.93 -17.35
C PHE A 273 -3.87 -8.76 -16.12
N ILE A 274 -3.33 -9.96 -16.35
CA ILE A 274 -3.05 -10.95 -15.31
C ILE A 274 -1.55 -11.02 -15.07
N ARG A 275 -1.17 -11.05 -13.80
CA ARG A 275 0.20 -11.23 -13.34
C ARG A 275 0.31 -12.49 -12.50
N ALA A 276 1.23 -13.37 -12.87
CA ALA A 276 1.61 -14.56 -12.12
C ALA A 276 3.06 -14.39 -11.68
N ASP A 277 3.30 -14.03 -10.42
CA ASP A 277 4.63 -13.74 -9.88
C ASP A 277 5.03 -14.82 -8.86
N TRP A 278 6.24 -15.39 -9.00
CA TRP A 278 6.85 -16.28 -8.01
C TRP A 278 8.00 -15.55 -7.34
N ALA A 279 7.95 -15.46 -6.02
CA ALA A 279 8.93 -14.69 -5.26
C ALA A 279 9.46 -15.45 -4.05
N TRP A 280 10.67 -15.09 -3.66
CA TRP A 280 11.32 -15.51 -2.43
C TRP A 280 11.60 -14.27 -1.59
N GLY A 281 11.12 -14.28 -0.34
CA GLY A 281 11.44 -13.26 0.65
C GLY A 281 12.84 -13.50 1.22
N VAL A 282 13.49 -12.43 1.64
CA VAL A 282 14.75 -12.42 2.38
C VAL A 282 14.53 -11.57 3.62
N GLU A 283 14.59 -12.21 4.77
CA GLU A 283 14.39 -11.59 6.09
C GLU A 283 15.49 -12.13 7.02
N ASP A 284 16.13 -11.26 7.79
CA ASP A 284 17.25 -11.61 8.67
C ASP A 284 18.36 -12.41 7.96
N THR A 285 18.66 -12.06 6.70
CA THR A 285 19.59 -12.77 5.79
C THR A 285 19.20 -14.21 5.42
N VAL A 286 18.01 -14.65 5.82
CA VAL A 286 17.47 -15.99 5.52
C VAL A 286 16.45 -15.90 4.39
N ILE A 287 16.58 -16.82 3.43
CA ILE A 287 15.63 -16.96 2.31
C ILE A 287 14.38 -17.69 2.82
N GLN A 288 13.24 -17.06 2.64
CA GLN A 288 11.93 -17.56 3.02
C GLN A 288 11.35 -18.52 1.95
N PRO A 289 10.37 -19.36 2.32
CA PRO A 289 9.65 -20.18 1.35
C PRO A 289 9.05 -19.36 0.22
N ARG A 290 8.96 -19.98 -0.96
CA ARG A 290 8.40 -19.34 -2.16
C ARG A 290 6.93 -18.96 -1.96
N VAL A 291 6.58 -17.73 -2.31
CA VAL A 291 5.20 -17.26 -2.38
C VAL A 291 4.77 -17.09 -3.85
N PHE A 292 3.55 -17.51 -4.16
CA PHE A 292 2.94 -17.32 -5.48
C PHE A 292 1.87 -16.25 -5.41
N TYR A 293 1.93 -15.29 -6.34
CA TYR A 293 0.95 -14.23 -6.49
C TYR A 293 0.22 -14.34 -7.82
N LEU A 294 -1.10 -14.25 -7.76
CA LEU A 294 -1.95 -14.05 -8.91
C LEU A 294 -2.73 -12.75 -8.72
N SER A 295 -2.47 -11.75 -9.56
CA SER A 295 -3.09 -10.43 -9.44
C SER A 295 -3.56 -9.86 -10.77
N LEU A 296 -4.44 -8.86 -10.69
CA LEU A 296 -5.07 -8.19 -11.83
C LEU A 296 -4.60 -6.73 -11.98
N SER A 297 -3.46 -6.36 -11.38
CA SER A 297 -2.94 -4.99 -11.40
C SER A 297 -2.16 -4.68 -12.68
N LEU A 298 -2.34 -3.45 -13.19
CA LEU A 298 -1.70 -2.99 -14.44
C LEU A 298 -0.27 -2.49 -14.26
N ASP A 299 0.19 -2.19 -13.06
CA ASP A 299 1.55 -1.73 -12.75
C ASP A 299 1.96 -2.30 -11.39
N PHE A 300 3.14 -1.95 -10.86
CA PHE A 300 3.74 -2.44 -9.60
C PHE A 300 2.72 -2.93 -8.56
#